data_AF-A0A661FHM2-F1
#
_entry.id   AF-A0A661FHM2-F1
#
_cell.length_a   1.000
_cell.length_b   1.000
_cell.length_c   1.000
_cell.angle_alpha   90.00
_cell.angle_beta   90.00
_cell.angle_gamma   90.00
#
_symmetry.space_group_name_H-M   'P 1'
#
loop_
_entity.id
_entity.type
_entity.pdbx_description
1 polymer ?
#
loop_
_entity_poly.entity_id
_entity_poly.type
_entity_poly.pdbx_seq_one_letter_code
_entity_poly.pdbx_strand_id
1 'polypeptide(L)'
;SEYFIGLPEMVINFFRFVAEEVRHHLAVLGVEKLADIIGRVDMIELLPGDTARQSQLDFTPIISNAGVAQDKPQFCTEARNEPFDQADLAREILGKTLPAIKTKSGGNFEFDIHNYDRTIGASVSGEIARRYGNEGMSDAPLNISLNGTAGQSFGAWNVSGLNLDLVGDANDYVGKGMAGGQIIIRPPKNALYEAKDTVIIGNTCLYGATGGRLFAAGQSGERFAVRNSGALAVVEGSGDHCCEYMTGGVVVVLGRSGVNFGAGLTGGFAYVLDIDRDFVDLYNHELIDIHRITPESMESHLHHLHSLITQHVEHTGSRWGEKILEDFRTFLPKFWVVKSKAAELGSLIESLRQAA
;
A
#
# COMPACT_ATOMS: atom_id res chain seq x y z
N SER A 1 3.92 30.78 -7.64
CA SER A 1 4.49 30.85 -9.00
C SER A 1 4.99 32.24 -9.37
N GLU A 2 4.54 33.32 -8.72
CA GLU A 2 4.93 34.71 -9.05
C GLU A 2 6.45 34.98 -9.00
N TYR A 3 7.21 34.29 -8.15
CA TYR A 3 8.66 34.46 -8.02
C TYR A 3 9.48 33.35 -8.69
N PHE A 4 8.83 32.32 -9.23
CA PHE A 4 9.55 31.22 -9.88
C PHE A 4 9.80 31.58 -11.34
N ILE A 5 11.05 31.96 -11.63
CA ILE A 5 11.50 32.33 -12.98
C ILE A 5 12.23 31.19 -13.71
N GLY A 6 12.22 29.98 -13.15
CA GLY A 6 12.90 28.82 -13.72
C GLY A 6 12.18 28.32 -14.96
N LEU A 7 12.81 28.46 -16.12
CA LEU A 7 12.24 27.99 -17.38
C LEU A 7 12.81 26.61 -17.76
N PRO A 8 12.04 25.72 -18.42
CA PRO A 8 12.56 24.45 -18.94
C PRO A 8 13.84 24.61 -19.76
N GLU A 9 13.94 25.71 -20.51
CA GLU A 9 15.10 26.07 -21.33
C GLU A 9 16.38 26.24 -20.50
N MET A 10 16.27 26.71 -19.25
CA MET A 10 17.43 26.86 -18.37
C MET A 10 18.03 25.49 -18.03
N VAL A 11 17.18 24.48 -17.78
CA VAL A 11 17.61 23.11 -17.50
C VAL A 11 18.15 22.44 -18.76
N ILE A 12 17.51 22.65 -19.92
CA ILE A 12 18.00 22.15 -21.21
C ILE A 12 19.41 22.69 -21.50
N ASN A 13 19.61 24.00 -21.30
CA ASN A 13 20.91 24.62 -21.53
C ASN A 13 21.98 24.13 -20.56
N PHE A 14 21.62 23.97 -19.27
CA PHE A 14 22.51 23.36 -18.28
C PHE A 14 23.01 21.98 -18.73
N PHE A 15 22.10 21.05 -19.06
CA PHE A 15 22.51 19.71 -19.51
C PHE A 15 23.24 19.73 -20.85
N ARG A 16 22.93 20.67 -21.75
CA ARG A 16 23.68 20.84 -23.00
C ARG A 16 25.13 21.24 -22.74
N PHE A 17 25.36 22.18 -21.82
CA PHE A 17 26.71 22.62 -21.46
C PHE A 17 27.49 21.51 -20.74
N VAL A 18 26.87 20.80 -19.79
CA VAL A 18 27.49 19.63 -19.15
C VAL A 18 27.86 18.57 -20.19
N ALA A 19 26.98 18.28 -21.14
CA ALA A 19 27.27 17.30 -22.19
C ALA A 19 28.38 17.77 -23.16
N GLU A 20 28.46 19.07 -23.47
CA GLU A 20 29.55 19.63 -24.29
C GLU A 20 30.89 19.56 -23.58
N GLU A 21 30.94 19.89 -22.29
CA GLU A 21 32.14 19.79 -21.47
C GLU A 21 32.62 18.33 -21.36
N VAL A 22 31.71 17.37 -21.16
CA VAL A 22 32.05 15.94 -21.18
C VAL A 22 32.63 15.53 -22.54
N ARG A 23 32.02 15.95 -23.66
CA ARG A 23 32.58 15.68 -25.01
C ARG A 23 33.95 16.29 -25.19
N HIS A 24 34.17 17.50 -24.69
CA HIS A 24 35.47 18.17 -24.73
C HIS A 24 36.53 17.35 -23.98
N HIS A 25 36.23 16.90 -22.75
CA HIS A 25 37.15 16.05 -21.98
C HIS A 25 37.39 14.69 -22.65
N LEU A 26 36.36 14.05 -23.20
CA LEU A 26 36.51 12.82 -23.97
C LEU A 26 37.47 13.01 -25.16
N ALA A 27 37.31 14.10 -25.92
CA ALA A 27 38.20 14.43 -27.02
C ALA A 27 39.65 14.70 -26.57
N VAL A 28 39.85 15.40 -25.44
CA VAL A 28 41.18 15.61 -24.84
C VAL A 28 41.84 14.29 -24.45
N LEU A 29 41.05 13.32 -23.96
CA LEU A 29 41.51 11.99 -23.61
C LEU A 29 41.66 11.05 -24.83
N GLY A 30 41.30 11.50 -26.03
CA GLY A 30 41.36 10.71 -27.26
C GLY A 30 40.29 9.62 -27.36
N VAL A 31 39.15 9.79 -26.68
CA VAL A 31 38.06 8.81 -26.62
C VAL A 31 36.79 9.40 -27.25
N GLU A 32 36.07 8.59 -28.04
CA GLU A 32 34.88 9.06 -28.75
C GLU A 32 33.58 8.89 -27.95
N LYS A 33 33.47 7.81 -27.15
CA LYS A 33 32.23 7.47 -26.43
C LYS A 33 32.49 7.41 -24.93
N LEU A 34 31.52 7.93 -24.17
CA LEU A 34 31.56 7.85 -22.71
C LEU A 34 31.66 6.40 -22.21
N ALA A 35 30.97 5.46 -22.88
CA ALA A 35 31.01 4.04 -22.54
C ALA A 35 32.42 3.44 -22.55
N ASP A 36 33.33 3.98 -23.38
CA ASP A 36 34.69 3.47 -23.54
C ASP A 36 35.61 3.87 -22.35
N ILE A 37 35.19 4.84 -21.53
CA ILE A 37 35.92 5.26 -20.31
C ILE A 37 35.27 4.82 -19.00
N ILE A 38 34.07 4.23 -19.03
CA ILE A 38 33.41 3.73 -17.81
C ILE A 38 34.30 2.64 -17.20
N GLY A 39 34.65 2.79 -15.92
CA GLY A 39 35.50 1.82 -15.19
C GLY A 39 37.00 1.91 -15.50
N ARG A 40 37.46 2.82 -16.37
CA ARG A 40 38.87 3.01 -16.74
C ARG A 40 39.67 3.76 -15.67
N VAL A 41 39.83 3.14 -14.50
CA VAL A 41 40.63 3.68 -13.37
C VAL A 41 42.11 3.87 -13.74
N ASP A 42 42.60 3.15 -14.75
CA ASP A 42 43.95 3.32 -15.30
C ASP A 42 44.17 4.67 -15.99
N MET A 43 43.09 5.41 -16.30
CA MET A 43 43.17 6.77 -16.84
C MET A 43 43.22 7.85 -15.75
N ILE A 44 43.28 7.47 -14.48
CA ILE A 44 43.33 8.38 -13.33
C ILE A 44 44.75 8.41 -12.77
N GLU A 45 45.37 9.59 -12.78
CA GLU A 45 46.65 9.84 -12.12
C GLU A 45 46.42 10.51 -10.76
N LEU A 46 46.99 9.95 -9.69
CA LEU A 46 46.95 10.55 -8.36
C LEU A 46 48.02 11.64 -8.23
N LEU A 47 47.58 12.85 -7.90
CA LEU A 47 48.48 13.95 -7.59
C LEU A 47 48.99 13.83 -6.14
N PRO A 48 50.23 14.28 -5.83
CA PRO A 48 50.90 14.05 -4.55
C PRO A 48 50.28 14.79 -3.34
N GLY A 49 49.29 15.66 -3.55
CA GLY A 49 48.65 16.50 -2.53
C GLY A 49 49.51 17.69 -2.10
N ASP A 50 48.88 18.80 -1.72
CA ASP A 50 49.55 20.06 -1.37
C ASP A 50 49.87 20.19 0.13
N THR A 51 49.35 19.27 0.95
CA THR A 51 49.50 19.29 2.41
C THR A 51 49.90 17.94 2.95
N ALA A 52 50.56 17.94 4.13
CA ALA A 52 50.92 16.72 4.84
C ALA A 52 49.71 15.83 5.21
N ARG A 53 48.50 16.39 5.26
CA ARG A 53 47.27 15.61 5.47
C ARG A 53 46.78 14.97 4.18
N GLN A 54 46.84 15.69 3.05
CA GLN A 54 46.44 15.15 1.75
C GLN A 54 47.37 14.03 1.28
N SER A 55 48.67 14.14 1.53
CA SER A 55 49.64 13.10 1.16
C SER A 55 49.52 11.79 1.95
N GLN A 56 48.69 11.77 2.99
CA GLN A 56 48.39 10.57 3.80
C GLN A 56 47.09 9.88 3.40
N LEU A 57 46.36 10.39 2.40
CA LEU A 57 45.13 9.77 1.92
C LEU A 57 45.45 8.55 1.06
N ASP A 58 44.83 7.42 1.39
CA ASP A 58 44.89 6.21 0.57
C ASP A 58 43.67 6.13 -0.35
N PHE A 59 43.89 6.38 -1.65
CA PHE A 59 42.86 6.30 -2.69
C PHE A 59 42.78 4.93 -3.38
N THR A 60 43.60 3.95 -2.96
CA THR A 60 43.61 2.60 -3.54
C THR A 60 42.20 1.97 -3.62
N PRO A 61 41.30 2.13 -2.63
CA PRO A 61 39.94 1.60 -2.73
C PRO A 61 39.08 2.23 -3.84
N ILE A 62 39.44 3.40 -4.35
CA ILE A 62 38.69 4.15 -5.38
C ILE A 62 39.28 3.91 -6.78
N ILE A 63 40.61 3.86 -6.90
CA ILE A 63 41.31 3.69 -8.19
C ILE A 63 41.70 2.24 -8.50
N SER A 64 41.22 1.28 -7.73
CA SER A 64 41.40 -0.15 -8.00
C SER A 64 40.23 -0.69 -8.81
N ASN A 65 40.53 -1.46 -9.86
CA ASN A 65 39.52 -2.25 -10.56
C ASN A 65 39.22 -3.59 -9.86
N ALA A 66 39.76 -3.81 -8.65
CA ALA A 66 39.59 -5.00 -7.83
C ALA A 66 39.85 -6.34 -8.55
N GLY A 67 40.64 -6.33 -9.63
CA GLY A 67 40.93 -7.53 -10.42
C GLY A 67 39.80 -7.98 -11.36
N VAL A 68 38.89 -7.09 -11.74
CA VAL A 68 37.89 -7.37 -12.78
C VAL A 68 38.59 -7.80 -14.06
N ALA A 69 38.16 -8.93 -14.62
CA ALA A 69 38.76 -9.51 -15.82
C ALA A 69 38.60 -8.58 -17.03
N GLN A 70 39.65 -8.46 -17.85
CA GLN A 70 39.70 -7.52 -18.98
C GLN A 70 38.64 -7.80 -20.05
N ASP A 71 38.15 -9.03 -20.14
CA ASP A 71 37.14 -9.48 -21.10
C ASP A 71 35.69 -9.24 -20.63
N LYS A 72 35.49 -8.74 -19.40
CA LYS A 72 34.17 -8.43 -18.86
C LYS A 72 33.73 -7.01 -19.25
N PRO A 73 32.43 -6.81 -19.53
CA PRO A 73 31.91 -5.48 -19.81
C PRO A 73 32.09 -4.57 -18.59
N GLN A 74 32.61 -3.37 -18.84
CA GLN A 74 32.81 -2.34 -17.80
C GLN A 74 31.58 -1.44 -17.61
N PHE A 75 30.55 -1.62 -18.45
CA PHE A 75 29.30 -0.88 -18.42
C PHE A 75 28.11 -1.83 -18.61
N CYS A 76 26.90 -1.34 -18.30
CA CYS A 76 25.68 -2.15 -18.44
C CYS A 76 25.39 -2.47 -19.91
N THR A 77 25.37 -3.75 -20.25
CA THR A 77 25.01 -4.24 -21.60
C THR A 77 23.58 -4.75 -21.69
N GLU A 78 22.93 -4.98 -20.54
CA GLU A 78 21.57 -5.49 -20.48
C GLU A 78 20.57 -4.35 -20.73
N ALA A 79 19.61 -4.57 -21.63
CA ALA A 79 18.57 -3.59 -21.93
C ALA A 79 17.57 -3.43 -20.77
N ARG A 80 17.38 -4.48 -19.97
CA ARG A 80 16.52 -4.51 -18.78
C ARG A 80 16.88 -5.69 -17.88
N ASN A 81 16.48 -5.61 -16.62
CA ASN A 81 16.51 -6.75 -15.71
C ASN A 81 15.31 -7.66 -15.98
N GLU A 82 15.56 -8.95 -16.20
CA GLU A 82 14.48 -9.94 -16.26
C GLU A 82 13.99 -10.25 -14.83
N PRO A 83 12.68 -10.13 -14.55
CA PRO A 83 12.14 -10.46 -13.24
C PRO A 83 12.35 -11.94 -12.92
N PHE A 84 12.64 -12.28 -11.66
CA PHE A 84 12.66 -13.67 -11.21
C PHE A 84 11.25 -14.29 -11.25
N ASP A 85 10.25 -13.55 -10.79
CA ASP A 85 8.84 -13.95 -10.89
C ASP A 85 8.31 -13.70 -12.30
N GLN A 86 7.87 -14.76 -12.95
CA GLN A 86 7.24 -14.66 -14.27
C GLN A 86 5.75 -14.29 -14.17
N ALA A 87 5.15 -14.34 -12.98
CA ALA A 87 3.75 -13.98 -12.70
C ALA A 87 2.75 -14.69 -13.63
N ASP A 88 2.92 -16.00 -13.82
CA ASP A 88 2.14 -16.80 -14.78
C ASP A 88 0.63 -16.69 -14.53
N LEU A 89 0.17 -16.85 -13.29
CA LEU A 89 -1.25 -16.74 -12.95
C LEU A 89 -1.79 -15.32 -13.13
N ALA A 90 -1.01 -14.29 -12.77
CA ALA A 90 -1.43 -12.90 -13.00
C ALA A 90 -1.60 -12.59 -14.49
N ARG A 91 -0.72 -13.15 -15.35
CA ARG A 91 -0.84 -13.05 -16.82
C ARG A 91 -2.05 -13.82 -17.34
N GLU A 92 -2.35 -14.99 -16.80
CA GLU A 92 -3.57 -15.74 -17.13
C GLU A 92 -4.84 -14.95 -16.78
N ILE A 93 -4.92 -14.43 -15.55
CA ILE A 93 -6.06 -13.63 -15.08
C ILE A 93 -6.24 -12.40 -15.98
N LEU A 94 -5.16 -11.68 -16.31
CA LEU A 94 -5.23 -10.55 -17.24
C LEU A 94 -5.73 -11.01 -18.60
N GLY A 95 -5.21 -12.12 -19.14
CA GLY A 95 -5.64 -12.67 -20.42
C GLY A 95 -7.15 -12.97 -20.48
N LYS A 96 -7.71 -13.59 -19.42
CA LYS A 96 -9.14 -13.90 -19.34
C LYS A 96 -10.02 -12.68 -19.14
N THR A 97 -9.55 -11.68 -18.39
CA THR A 97 -10.33 -10.46 -18.08
C THR A 97 -10.20 -9.38 -19.16
N LEU A 98 -9.13 -9.38 -19.96
CA LEU A 98 -8.83 -8.36 -20.96
C LEU A 98 -9.97 -8.09 -21.97
N PRO A 99 -10.69 -9.09 -22.49
CA PRO A 99 -11.84 -8.83 -23.37
C PRO A 99 -12.89 -7.96 -22.68
N ALA A 100 -13.25 -8.30 -21.43
CA ALA A 100 -14.23 -7.57 -20.64
C ALA A 100 -13.77 -6.15 -20.27
N ILE A 101 -12.47 -5.98 -20.00
CA ILE A 101 -11.87 -4.66 -19.80
C ILE A 101 -12.03 -3.83 -21.08
N LYS A 102 -11.60 -4.35 -22.24
CA LYS A 102 -11.63 -3.64 -23.53
C LYS A 102 -13.04 -3.17 -23.92
N THR A 103 -14.06 -3.96 -23.60
CA THR A 103 -15.46 -3.64 -23.91
C THR A 103 -16.19 -2.93 -22.77
N LYS A 104 -15.52 -2.67 -21.64
CA LYS A 104 -16.12 -2.14 -20.40
C LYS A 104 -17.43 -2.87 -20.05
N SER A 105 -17.43 -4.20 -20.18
CA SER A 105 -18.64 -5.03 -19.95
C SER A 105 -18.73 -5.60 -18.54
N GLY A 106 -17.65 -5.52 -17.76
CA GLY A 106 -17.53 -6.23 -16.49
C GLY A 106 -17.54 -7.75 -16.68
N GLY A 107 -17.62 -8.49 -15.58
CA GLY A 107 -17.74 -9.95 -15.62
C GLY A 107 -17.36 -10.64 -14.33
N ASN A 108 -17.67 -11.93 -14.23
CA ASN A 108 -17.31 -12.78 -13.10
C ASN A 108 -16.27 -13.80 -13.53
N PHE A 109 -15.24 -13.98 -12.72
CA PHE A 109 -14.12 -14.88 -13.01
C PHE A 109 -13.74 -15.64 -11.75
N GLU A 110 -13.27 -16.86 -11.90
CA GLU A 110 -12.91 -17.75 -10.79
C GLU A 110 -11.52 -18.34 -11.01
N PHE A 111 -10.71 -18.37 -9.95
CA PHE A 111 -9.34 -18.92 -9.97
C PHE A 111 -8.96 -19.52 -8.61
N ASP A 112 -8.12 -20.55 -8.63
CA ASP A 112 -7.42 -21.02 -7.44
C ASP A 112 -6.06 -20.31 -7.33
N ILE A 113 -5.64 -19.97 -6.11
CA ILE A 113 -4.37 -19.28 -5.84
C ILE A 113 -3.58 -19.93 -4.72
N HIS A 114 -2.26 -19.72 -4.76
CA HIS A 114 -1.30 -20.20 -3.77
C HIS A 114 -0.40 -19.06 -3.29
N ASN A 115 0.32 -19.30 -2.19
CA ASN A 115 1.16 -18.28 -1.55
C ASN A 115 2.29 -17.72 -2.45
N TYR A 116 2.67 -18.45 -3.51
CA TYR A 116 3.65 -18.00 -4.48
C TYR A 116 3.03 -17.16 -5.61
N ASP A 117 1.70 -17.13 -5.73
CA ASP A 117 0.96 -16.26 -6.64
C ASP A 117 0.90 -14.85 -6.05
N ARG A 118 1.92 -14.05 -6.37
CA ARG A 118 2.11 -12.70 -5.82
C ARG A 118 1.44 -11.63 -6.67
N THR A 119 1.06 -10.55 -6.01
CA THR A 119 0.58 -9.32 -6.66
C THR A 119 -0.64 -9.54 -7.58
N ILE A 120 -1.46 -10.55 -7.27
CA ILE A 120 -2.69 -10.83 -8.02
C ILE A 120 -3.61 -9.61 -7.97
N GLY A 121 -4.15 -9.23 -9.14
CA GLY A 121 -4.97 -8.03 -9.33
C GLY A 121 -4.21 -6.84 -9.94
N ALA A 122 -2.93 -6.64 -9.63
CA ALA A 122 -2.20 -5.43 -10.04
C ALA A 122 -2.13 -5.23 -11.56
N SER A 123 -1.88 -6.29 -12.33
CA SER A 123 -1.84 -6.20 -13.80
C SER A 123 -3.22 -5.88 -14.40
N VAL A 124 -4.30 -6.37 -13.78
CA VAL A 124 -5.68 -6.05 -14.16
C VAL A 124 -5.96 -4.58 -13.87
N SER A 125 -5.65 -4.11 -12.66
CA SER A 125 -5.79 -2.70 -12.27
C SER A 125 -4.99 -1.78 -13.17
N GLY A 126 -3.75 -2.14 -13.50
CA GLY A 126 -2.90 -1.36 -14.41
C GLY A 126 -3.48 -1.26 -15.82
N GLU A 127 -4.15 -2.30 -16.32
CA GLU A 127 -4.80 -2.26 -17.63
C GLU A 127 -6.10 -1.44 -17.62
N ILE A 128 -6.89 -1.52 -16.54
CA ILE A 128 -8.05 -0.64 -16.33
C ILE A 128 -7.60 0.82 -16.28
N ALA A 129 -6.62 1.14 -15.42
CA ALA A 129 -6.11 2.49 -15.23
C ALA A 129 -5.54 3.09 -16.53
N ARG A 130 -4.79 2.28 -17.30
CA ARG A 130 -4.24 2.72 -18.60
C ARG A 130 -5.32 3.11 -19.61
N ARG A 131 -6.48 2.44 -19.58
CA ARG A 131 -7.57 2.67 -20.55
C ARG A 131 -8.57 3.70 -20.09
N TYR A 132 -8.91 3.69 -18.81
CA TYR A 132 -10.07 4.38 -18.27
C TYR A 132 -9.78 5.21 -17.02
N GLY A 133 -8.52 5.30 -16.58
CA GLY A 133 -8.16 5.90 -15.29
C GLY A 133 -8.62 5.06 -14.10
N ASN A 134 -8.45 5.60 -12.89
CA ASN A 134 -8.68 4.85 -11.64
C ASN A 134 -10.16 4.52 -11.37
N GLU A 135 -11.08 5.24 -12.01
CA GLU A 135 -12.51 5.15 -11.72
C GLU A 135 -13.35 4.68 -12.91
N GLY A 136 -12.76 4.64 -14.11
CA GLY A 136 -13.54 4.54 -15.33
C GLY A 136 -14.18 3.18 -15.60
N MET A 137 -14.00 2.18 -14.73
CA MET A 137 -14.67 0.87 -14.79
C MET A 137 -15.67 0.64 -13.63
N SER A 138 -15.94 1.65 -12.80
CA SER A 138 -16.84 1.51 -11.63
C SER A 138 -18.25 1.02 -11.99
N ASP A 139 -18.80 1.44 -13.13
CA ASP A 139 -20.16 1.06 -13.58
C ASP A 139 -20.24 -0.37 -14.14
N ALA A 140 -19.10 -1.01 -14.42
CA ALA A 140 -19.02 -2.32 -15.06
C ALA A 140 -17.89 -3.16 -14.43
N PRO A 141 -18.02 -3.53 -13.14
CA PRO A 141 -16.94 -4.14 -12.39
C PRO A 141 -16.59 -5.55 -12.89
N LEU A 142 -15.32 -5.91 -12.74
CA LEU A 142 -14.85 -7.28 -12.74
C LEU A 142 -14.95 -7.81 -11.31
N ASN A 143 -15.64 -8.93 -11.12
CA ASN A 143 -15.65 -9.67 -9.87
C ASN A 143 -14.81 -10.93 -10.05
N ILE A 144 -13.71 -11.00 -9.31
CA ILE A 144 -12.79 -12.13 -9.36
C ILE A 144 -12.87 -12.87 -8.04
N SER A 145 -13.48 -14.04 -8.05
CA SER A 145 -13.54 -14.96 -6.92
C SER A 145 -12.31 -15.85 -6.92
N LEU A 146 -11.65 -15.93 -5.77
CA LEU A 146 -10.39 -16.62 -5.59
C LEU A 146 -10.49 -17.58 -4.41
N ASN A 147 -9.83 -18.72 -4.52
CA ASN A 147 -9.82 -19.74 -3.48
C ASN A 147 -8.38 -20.19 -3.18
N GLY A 148 -8.01 -20.23 -1.90
CA GLY A 148 -6.68 -20.64 -1.45
C GLY A 148 -5.97 -19.55 -0.64
N THR A 149 -4.63 -19.52 -0.72
CA THR A 149 -3.81 -18.57 0.05
C THR A 149 -3.19 -17.56 -0.90
N ALA A 150 -3.49 -16.27 -0.75
CA ALA A 150 -2.87 -15.25 -1.60
C ALA A 150 -1.42 -14.98 -1.17
N GLY A 151 -0.53 -14.90 -2.16
CA GLY A 151 0.82 -14.41 -1.95
C GLY A 151 0.87 -12.93 -1.58
N GLN A 152 2.10 -12.46 -1.39
CA GLN A 152 2.42 -11.08 -1.05
C GLN A 152 1.77 -10.07 -2.03
N SER A 153 1.33 -8.93 -1.50
CA SER A 153 0.78 -7.81 -2.29
C SER A 153 -0.53 -8.12 -3.05
N PHE A 154 -1.38 -9.00 -2.51
CA PHE A 154 -2.71 -9.25 -3.07
C PHE A 154 -3.54 -7.97 -3.21
N GLY A 155 -4.07 -7.69 -4.40
CA GLY A 155 -4.82 -6.47 -4.68
C GLY A 155 -4.00 -5.18 -4.59
N ALA A 156 -2.68 -5.25 -4.78
CA ALA A 156 -1.86 -4.03 -4.85
C ALA A 156 -2.32 -3.10 -5.99
N TRP A 157 -2.44 -1.81 -5.68
CA TRP A 157 -2.91 -0.75 -6.57
C TRP A 157 -4.30 -0.99 -7.18
N ASN A 158 -5.17 -1.69 -6.43
CA ASN A 158 -6.54 -1.96 -6.87
C ASN A 158 -7.27 -0.65 -7.22
N VAL A 159 -8.07 -0.67 -8.29
CA VAL A 159 -8.79 0.48 -8.85
C VAL A 159 -10.29 0.20 -8.87
N SER A 160 -11.11 1.24 -9.00
CA SER A 160 -12.56 1.08 -9.03
C SER A 160 -13.01 0.34 -10.28
N GLY A 161 -13.91 -0.63 -10.09
CA GLY A 161 -14.26 -1.61 -11.10
C GLY A 161 -13.50 -2.93 -11.01
N LEU A 162 -12.60 -3.11 -10.02
CA LEU A 162 -12.04 -4.42 -9.69
C LEU A 162 -12.43 -4.84 -8.27
N ASN A 163 -13.20 -5.91 -8.18
CA ASN A 163 -13.63 -6.55 -6.94
C ASN A 163 -12.94 -7.90 -6.82
N LEU A 164 -12.14 -8.07 -5.78
CA LEU A 164 -11.42 -9.30 -5.47
C LEU A 164 -12.07 -9.95 -4.25
N ASP A 165 -12.50 -11.21 -4.38
CA ASP A 165 -13.18 -11.94 -3.33
C ASP A 165 -12.45 -13.26 -3.03
N LEU A 166 -11.72 -13.31 -1.92
CA LEU A 166 -10.89 -14.43 -1.53
C LEU A 166 -11.55 -15.27 -0.42
N VAL A 167 -11.76 -16.54 -0.70
CA VAL A 167 -12.04 -17.57 0.30
C VAL A 167 -10.73 -18.26 0.68
N GLY A 168 -10.25 -17.99 1.90
CA GLY A 168 -8.96 -18.45 2.39
C GLY A 168 -8.26 -17.37 3.22
N ASP A 169 -6.96 -17.17 2.99
CA ASP A 169 -6.11 -16.22 3.73
C ASP A 169 -5.10 -15.52 2.81
N ALA A 170 -4.48 -14.44 3.26
CA ALA A 170 -3.51 -13.69 2.48
C ALA A 170 -2.26 -13.30 3.30
N ASN A 171 -1.12 -13.27 2.62
CA ASN A 171 0.15 -12.81 3.18
C ASN A 171 0.18 -11.26 3.30
N ASP A 172 1.37 -10.68 3.50
CA ASP A 172 1.51 -9.24 3.74
C ASP A 172 1.11 -8.37 2.53
N TYR A 173 0.89 -7.09 2.81
CA TYR A 173 0.65 -6.04 1.83
C TYR A 173 -0.66 -6.14 1.05
N VAL A 174 -1.70 -6.78 1.61
CA VAL A 174 -3.04 -6.75 1.02
C VAL A 174 -3.49 -5.32 0.77
N GLY A 175 -3.92 -5.00 -0.46
CA GLY A 175 -4.39 -3.67 -0.83
C GLY A 175 -3.31 -2.58 -0.75
N LYS A 176 -2.03 -2.92 -0.86
CA LYS A 176 -0.93 -1.94 -0.91
C LYS A 176 -1.18 -0.89 -2.00
N GLY A 177 -1.21 0.38 -1.62
CA GLY A 177 -1.44 1.50 -2.53
C GLY A 177 -2.78 1.44 -3.27
N MET A 178 -3.78 0.77 -2.71
CA MET A 178 -5.13 0.70 -3.27
C MET A 178 -5.71 2.10 -3.49
N ALA A 179 -6.28 2.32 -4.67
CA ALA A 179 -6.90 3.58 -5.09
C ALA A 179 -8.43 3.49 -5.20
N GLY A 180 -8.98 2.29 -5.29
CA GLY A 180 -10.41 2.07 -5.46
C GLY A 180 -10.79 0.59 -5.50
N GLY A 181 -12.06 0.30 -5.79
CA GLY A 181 -12.59 -1.06 -5.87
C GLY A 181 -12.74 -1.71 -4.49
N GLN A 182 -12.80 -3.04 -4.49
CA GLN A 182 -13.10 -3.80 -3.28
C GLN A 182 -12.24 -5.06 -3.14
N ILE A 183 -11.81 -5.33 -1.91
CA ILE A 183 -11.13 -6.57 -1.53
C ILE A 183 -11.89 -7.19 -0.37
N ILE A 184 -12.32 -8.43 -0.53
CA ILE A 184 -13.00 -9.23 0.49
C ILE A 184 -12.15 -10.45 0.77
N ILE A 185 -11.92 -10.75 2.05
CA ILE A 185 -11.19 -11.94 2.48
C ILE A 185 -11.96 -12.60 3.63
N ARG A 186 -12.29 -13.88 3.47
CA ARG A 186 -13.05 -14.64 4.48
C ARG A 186 -12.58 -16.09 4.54
N PRO A 187 -12.66 -16.74 5.71
CA PRO A 187 -12.28 -18.13 5.84
C PRO A 187 -13.25 -19.04 5.06
N PRO A 188 -12.84 -20.28 4.73
CA PRO A 188 -13.75 -21.30 4.20
C PRO A 188 -14.93 -21.54 5.15
N LYS A 189 -16.12 -21.84 4.59
CA LYS A 189 -17.36 -22.05 5.38
C LYS A 189 -17.27 -23.16 6.42
N ASN A 190 -16.37 -24.13 6.20
CA ASN A 190 -16.11 -25.28 7.06
C ASN A 190 -14.87 -25.11 7.95
N ALA A 191 -14.35 -23.88 8.13
CA ALA A 191 -13.29 -23.60 9.07
C ALA A 191 -13.69 -24.07 10.49
N LEU A 192 -12.76 -24.75 11.16
CA LEU A 192 -12.96 -25.33 12.50
C LEU A 192 -12.47 -24.39 13.63
N TYR A 193 -12.11 -23.16 13.29
CA TYR A 193 -11.59 -22.14 14.19
C TYR A 193 -12.47 -20.89 14.18
N GLU A 194 -12.38 -20.10 15.25
CA GLU A 194 -13.05 -18.79 15.34
C GLU A 194 -12.24 -17.75 14.55
N ALA A 195 -12.85 -17.20 13.50
CA ALA A 195 -12.20 -16.28 12.57
C ALA A 195 -11.63 -15.04 13.28
N LYS A 196 -12.40 -14.46 14.22
CA LYS A 196 -12.01 -13.28 15.01
C LYS A 196 -10.72 -13.47 15.85
N ASP A 197 -10.35 -14.71 16.13
CA ASP A 197 -9.18 -15.07 16.95
C ASP A 197 -8.00 -15.56 16.11
N THR A 198 -8.11 -15.49 14.78
CA THR A 198 -7.12 -16.03 13.84
C THR A 198 -6.66 -14.96 12.85
N VAL A 199 -5.36 -14.93 12.54
CA VAL A 199 -4.82 -14.05 11.49
C VAL A 199 -5.29 -14.53 10.12
N ILE A 200 -5.87 -13.62 9.35
CA ILE A 200 -6.35 -13.88 7.97
C ILE A 200 -5.61 -13.05 6.92
N ILE A 201 -5.06 -11.90 7.33
CA ILE A 201 -4.20 -11.06 6.48
C ILE A 201 -2.92 -10.69 7.22
N GLY A 202 -1.81 -10.62 6.49
CA GLY A 202 -0.50 -10.31 7.04
C GLY A 202 -0.29 -8.85 7.42
N ASN A 203 0.97 -8.44 7.42
CA ASN A 203 1.44 -7.13 7.85
C ASN A 203 1.25 -6.06 6.78
N THR A 204 1.29 -4.79 7.20
CA THR A 204 1.42 -3.62 6.31
C THR A 204 0.34 -3.59 5.21
N CYS A 205 -0.85 -4.11 5.51
CA CYS A 205 -2.00 -4.05 4.62
C CYS A 205 -2.46 -2.59 4.48
N LEU A 206 -2.98 -2.25 3.30
CA LEU A 206 -3.40 -0.90 2.91
C LEU A 206 -2.29 0.15 2.98
N TYR A 207 -1.02 -0.26 2.84
CA TYR A 207 0.10 0.66 2.89
C TYR A 207 -0.05 1.79 1.87
N GLY A 208 -0.27 3.01 2.36
CA GLY A 208 -0.40 4.20 1.53
C GLY A 208 -1.71 4.30 0.73
N ALA A 209 -2.75 3.54 1.06
CA ALA A 209 -3.97 3.47 0.25
C ALA A 209 -4.69 4.83 0.18
N THR A 210 -5.21 5.22 -0.99
CA THR A 210 -5.92 6.49 -1.22
C THR A 210 -7.32 6.27 -1.82
N GLY A 211 -7.96 5.15 -1.48
CA GLY A 211 -9.36 4.87 -1.81
C GLY A 211 -9.69 3.38 -1.73
N GLY A 212 -10.96 3.05 -1.95
CA GLY A 212 -11.42 1.65 -1.99
C GLY A 212 -11.81 1.05 -0.64
N ARG A 213 -12.24 -0.22 -0.66
CA ARG A 213 -12.82 -0.92 0.50
C ARG A 213 -12.16 -2.27 0.75
N LEU A 214 -11.77 -2.55 1.99
CA LEU A 214 -11.26 -3.84 2.44
C LEU A 214 -12.15 -4.41 3.55
N PHE A 215 -12.63 -5.63 3.38
CA PHE A 215 -13.34 -6.38 4.42
C PHE A 215 -12.64 -7.72 4.66
N ALA A 216 -12.10 -7.93 5.87
CA ALA A 216 -11.41 -9.16 6.21
C ALA A 216 -12.00 -9.79 7.48
N ALA A 217 -12.62 -10.97 7.34
CA ALA A 217 -13.20 -11.70 8.46
C ALA A 217 -12.12 -12.47 9.24
N GLY A 218 -11.33 -11.72 10.02
CA GLY A 218 -10.28 -12.22 10.89
C GLY A 218 -9.31 -11.10 11.28
N GLN A 219 -8.22 -11.48 11.95
CA GLN A 219 -7.21 -10.54 12.42
C GLN A 219 -6.23 -10.16 11.31
N SER A 220 -5.76 -8.91 11.37
CA SER A 220 -4.63 -8.42 10.59
C SER A 220 -3.34 -8.52 11.40
N GLY A 221 -2.21 -8.60 10.69
CA GLY A 221 -0.88 -8.48 11.29
C GLY A 221 -0.53 -7.07 11.77
N GLU A 222 0.76 -6.80 11.89
CA GLU A 222 1.31 -5.51 12.29
C GLU A 222 1.15 -4.44 11.21
N ARG A 223 1.16 -3.16 11.61
CA ARG A 223 1.11 -2.00 10.71
C ARG A 223 -0.08 -2.01 9.77
N PHE A 224 -1.22 -2.54 10.23
CA PHE A 224 -2.45 -2.49 9.46
C PHE A 224 -2.85 -1.03 9.17
N ALA A 225 -3.21 -0.73 7.93
CA ALA A 225 -3.58 0.62 7.47
C ALA A 225 -2.49 1.69 7.68
N VAL A 226 -1.21 1.29 7.67
CA VAL A 226 -0.09 2.24 7.74
C VAL A 226 -0.12 3.21 6.56
N ARG A 227 -0.06 4.51 6.86
CA ARG A 227 -0.17 5.59 5.85
C ARG A 227 -1.46 5.56 5.03
N ASN A 228 -2.53 4.92 5.52
CA ASN A 228 -3.83 4.99 4.87
C ASN A 228 -4.26 6.47 4.75
N SER A 229 -4.64 6.84 3.54
CA SER A 229 -4.94 8.21 3.10
C SER A 229 -6.33 8.32 2.47
N GLY A 230 -7.13 7.24 2.47
CA GLY A 230 -8.49 7.29 1.89
C GLY A 230 -9.27 5.98 1.82
N ALA A 231 -8.67 4.83 2.12
CA ALA A 231 -9.37 3.56 2.10
C ALA A 231 -10.26 3.36 3.33
N LEU A 232 -11.36 2.63 3.13
CA LEU A 232 -12.22 2.10 4.17
C LEU A 232 -11.84 0.66 4.45
N ALA A 233 -11.71 0.29 5.72
CA ALA A 233 -11.39 -1.08 6.10
C ALA A 233 -12.16 -1.57 7.32
N VAL A 234 -12.55 -2.86 7.31
CA VAL A 234 -13.09 -3.57 8.48
C VAL A 234 -12.32 -4.87 8.68
N VAL A 235 -11.77 -5.05 9.88
CA VAL A 235 -11.04 -6.25 10.34
C VAL A 235 -11.52 -6.67 11.72
N GLU A 236 -11.26 -7.89 12.15
CA GLU A 236 -11.73 -8.44 13.44
C GLU A 236 -10.67 -8.41 14.54
N GLY A 237 -9.51 -7.83 14.25
CA GLY A 237 -8.42 -7.54 15.16
C GLY A 237 -7.21 -7.01 14.39
N SER A 238 -6.25 -6.45 15.12
CA SER A 238 -5.01 -5.94 14.52
C SER A 238 -3.81 -6.18 15.41
N GLY A 239 -2.64 -6.37 14.80
CA GLY A 239 -1.37 -6.35 15.50
C GLY A 239 -0.93 -4.96 15.92
N ASP A 240 0.35 -4.82 16.23
CA ASP A 240 0.97 -3.56 16.67
C ASP A 240 0.96 -2.51 15.55
N HIS A 241 1.05 -1.23 15.92
CA HIS A 241 1.16 -0.11 14.99
C HIS A 241 0.00 0.04 14.00
N CYS A 242 -1.21 -0.42 14.37
CA CYS A 242 -2.39 -0.21 13.53
C CYS A 242 -2.67 1.30 13.35
N CYS A 243 -3.03 1.69 12.13
CA CYS A 243 -3.26 3.07 11.69
C CYS A 243 -2.05 4.02 11.85
N GLU A 244 -0.82 3.48 11.89
CA GLU A 244 0.39 4.29 11.96
C GLU A 244 0.50 5.23 10.76
N TYR A 245 0.78 6.52 10.98
CA TYR A 245 0.88 7.57 9.95
C TYR A 245 -0.37 7.74 9.05
N MET A 246 -1.54 7.29 9.49
CA MET A 246 -2.79 7.47 8.73
C MET A 246 -3.16 8.95 8.61
N THR A 247 -3.54 9.36 7.39
CA THR A 247 -3.85 10.76 7.01
C THR A 247 -5.26 10.90 6.42
N GLY A 248 -5.97 9.80 6.18
CA GLY A 248 -7.33 9.78 5.65
C GLY A 248 -7.95 8.39 5.63
N GLY A 249 -9.25 8.31 5.34
CA GLY A 249 -10.00 7.05 5.31
C GLY A 249 -10.61 6.66 6.66
N VAL A 250 -11.12 5.43 6.74
CA VAL A 250 -11.82 4.88 7.92
C VAL A 250 -11.36 3.47 8.19
N VAL A 251 -11.03 3.17 9.43
CA VAL A 251 -10.66 1.81 9.85
C VAL A 251 -11.58 1.34 10.98
N VAL A 252 -12.13 0.14 10.86
CA VAL A 252 -12.92 -0.52 11.91
C VAL A 252 -12.20 -1.77 12.36
N VAL A 253 -11.88 -1.84 13.65
CA VAL A 253 -11.29 -3.01 14.29
C VAL A 253 -12.34 -3.59 15.24
N LEU A 254 -12.93 -4.72 14.87
CA LEU A 254 -13.97 -5.42 15.64
C LEU A 254 -13.37 -6.31 16.74
N GLY A 255 -12.21 -5.96 17.28
CA GLY A 255 -11.54 -6.75 18.31
C GLY A 255 -10.33 -6.03 18.87
N ARG A 256 -9.45 -6.81 19.50
CA ARG A 256 -8.25 -6.29 20.14
C ARG A 256 -7.27 -5.74 19.09
N SER A 257 -6.57 -4.67 19.46
CA SER A 257 -5.42 -4.13 18.73
C SER A 257 -4.13 -4.43 19.48
N GLY A 258 -2.99 -4.42 18.79
CA GLY A 258 -1.66 -4.36 19.40
C GLY A 258 -1.27 -2.96 19.88
N VAL A 259 -0.04 -2.83 20.38
CA VAL A 259 0.50 -1.60 20.97
C VAL A 259 0.80 -0.52 19.93
N ASN A 260 0.94 0.72 20.40
CA ASN A 260 1.29 1.89 19.61
C ASN A 260 0.27 2.21 18.49
N PHE A 261 -1.01 1.93 18.74
CA PHE A 261 -2.10 2.25 17.81
C PHE A 261 -2.11 3.75 17.49
N GLY A 262 -2.26 4.11 16.22
CA GLY A 262 -2.44 5.48 15.76
C GLY A 262 -1.23 6.39 15.95
N ALA A 263 -0.02 5.85 16.13
CA ALA A 263 1.20 6.64 16.15
C ALA A 263 1.36 7.42 14.83
N GLY A 264 1.53 8.74 14.89
CA GLY A 264 1.61 9.56 13.68
C GLY A 264 0.29 9.74 12.92
N LEU A 265 -0.85 9.28 13.44
CA LEU A 265 -2.16 9.46 12.80
C LEU A 265 -2.55 10.95 12.87
N THR A 266 -2.70 11.56 11.69
CA THR A 266 -2.98 12.99 11.54
C THR A 266 -4.31 13.27 10.84
N GLY A 267 -4.89 12.29 10.15
CA GLY A 267 -6.19 12.44 9.48
C GLY A 267 -6.92 11.11 9.26
N GLY A 268 -8.21 11.21 8.95
CA GLY A 268 -9.13 10.07 9.05
C GLY A 268 -9.51 9.74 10.50
N PHE A 269 -10.18 8.62 10.71
CA PHE A 269 -10.49 8.12 12.05
C PHE A 269 -10.67 6.60 12.05
N ALA A 270 -10.70 6.02 13.25
CA ALA A 270 -10.96 4.60 13.44
C ALA A 270 -12.05 4.33 14.49
N TYR A 271 -12.71 3.19 14.36
CA TYR A 271 -13.54 2.58 15.40
C TYR A 271 -12.84 1.33 15.93
N VAL A 272 -12.68 1.23 17.26
CA VAL A 272 -12.02 0.08 17.89
C VAL A 272 -12.94 -0.52 18.94
N LEU A 273 -13.24 -1.81 18.81
CA LEU A 273 -14.01 -2.57 19.81
C LEU A 273 -13.10 -3.06 20.94
N ASP A 274 -13.24 -2.45 22.10
CA ASP A 274 -12.41 -2.70 23.28
C ASP A 274 -13.20 -3.48 24.35
N ILE A 275 -13.21 -4.81 24.21
CA ILE A 275 -13.95 -5.71 25.14
C ILE A 275 -13.26 -5.78 26.50
N ASP A 276 -11.92 -5.85 26.50
CA ASP A 276 -11.10 -6.07 27.70
C ASP A 276 -10.80 -4.77 28.47
N ARG A 277 -11.15 -3.61 27.90
CA ARG A 277 -10.94 -2.28 28.48
C ARG A 277 -9.48 -1.90 28.67
N ASP A 278 -8.59 -2.48 27.86
CA ASP A 278 -7.14 -2.24 27.88
C ASP A 278 -6.68 -1.30 26.75
N PHE A 279 -7.56 -0.90 25.82
CA PHE A 279 -7.16 -0.06 24.68
C PHE A 279 -6.53 1.28 25.07
N VAL A 280 -6.88 1.83 26.24
CA VAL A 280 -6.30 3.08 26.77
C VAL A 280 -4.78 2.98 26.93
N ASP A 281 -4.26 1.78 27.22
CA ASP A 281 -2.82 1.53 27.40
C ASP A 281 -2.12 1.15 26.08
N LEU A 282 -2.87 0.91 25.01
CA LEU A 282 -2.37 0.40 23.73
C LEU A 282 -2.20 1.48 22.67
N TYR A 283 -2.86 2.64 22.80
CA TYR A 283 -2.77 3.70 21.79
C TYR A 283 -1.65 4.71 22.08
N ASN A 284 -1.15 5.34 21.02
CA ASN A 284 -0.13 6.37 21.14
C ASN A 284 -0.78 7.73 21.47
N HIS A 285 -0.49 8.28 22.65
CA HIS A 285 -1.12 9.52 23.14
C HIS A 285 -0.59 10.81 22.50
N GLU A 286 0.40 10.76 21.60
CA GLU A 286 1.06 11.96 21.07
C GLU A 286 0.08 12.83 20.26
N LEU A 287 -0.54 12.24 19.23
CA LEU A 287 -1.30 12.97 18.22
C LEU A 287 -2.79 12.61 18.15
N ILE A 288 -3.25 11.58 18.84
CA ILE A 288 -4.64 11.12 18.80
C ILE A 288 -5.35 11.22 20.14
N ASP A 289 -6.68 11.36 20.06
CA ASP A 289 -7.61 11.26 21.19
C ASP A 289 -8.62 10.13 20.93
N ILE A 290 -9.18 9.60 22.01
CA ILE A 290 -10.20 8.55 21.98
C ILE A 290 -11.49 9.03 22.66
N HIS A 291 -12.63 8.70 22.06
CA HIS A 291 -13.96 9.07 22.56
C HIS A 291 -14.88 7.85 22.58
N ARG A 292 -15.65 7.66 23.66
CA ARG A 292 -16.72 6.66 23.67
C ARG A 292 -17.88 7.15 22.81
N ILE A 293 -18.55 6.24 22.11
CA ILE A 293 -19.75 6.58 21.34
C ILE A 293 -20.94 6.73 22.30
N THR A 294 -21.43 7.97 22.46
CA THR A 294 -22.63 8.28 23.24
C THR A 294 -23.80 8.60 22.31
N PRO A 295 -24.93 7.86 22.37
CA PRO A 295 -26.06 8.05 21.46
C PRO A 295 -26.59 9.49 21.38
N GLU A 296 -26.52 10.24 22.47
CA GLU A 296 -27.09 11.59 22.60
C GLU A 296 -26.34 12.65 21.78
N SER A 297 -25.05 12.44 21.50
CA SER A 297 -24.18 13.42 20.83
C SER A 297 -23.45 12.87 19.60
N MET A 298 -23.51 11.55 19.36
CA MET A 298 -22.75 10.88 18.30
C MET A 298 -23.63 9.95 17.43
N GLU A 299 -24.89 10.32 17.21
CA GLU A 299 -25.84 9.54 16.39
C GLU A 299 -25.30 9.24 14.97
N SER A 300 -24.62 10.20 14.35
CA SER A 300 -24.00 10.02 13.03
C SER A 300 -22.93 8.93 13.03
N HIS A 301 -22.09 8.87 14.07
CA HIS A 301 -21.08 7.82 14.26
C HIS A 301 -21.71 6.47 14.53
N LEU A 302 -22.79 6.42 15.31
CA LEU A 302 -23.55 5.20 15.57
C LEU A 302 -24.06 4.60 14.26
N HIS A 303 -24.78 5.39 13.45
CA HIS A 303 -25.30 4.93 12.15
C HIS A 303 -24.18 4.53 11.18
N HIS A 304 -23.08 5.29 11.16
CA HIS A 304 -21.95 4.97 10.31
C HIS A 304 -21.29 3.65 10.71
N LEU A 305 -20.97 3.46 12.00
CA LEU A 305 -20.40 2.22 12.51
C LEU A 305 -21.31 1.02 12.23
N HIS A 306 -22.61 1.14 12.51
CA HIS A 306 -23.57 0.08 12.23
C HIS A 306 -23.57 -0.29 10.74
N SER A 307 -23.60 0.70 9.84
CA SER A 307 -23.54 0.48 8.39
C SER A 307 -22.26 -0.23 7.93
N LEU A 308 -21.11 0.11 8.51
CA LEU A 308 -19.83 -0.53 8.19
C LEU A 308 -19.80 -1.99 8.63
N ILE A 309 -20.33 -2.29 9.82
CA ILE A 309 -20.42 -3.68 10.32
C ILE A 309 -21.43 -4.48 9.48
N THR A 310 -22.56 -3.88 9.10
CA THR A 310 -23.53 -4.51 8.18
C THR A 310 -22.87 -4.87 6.85
N GLN A 311 -22.16 -3.94 6.21
CA GLN A 311 -21.43 -4.21 4.96
C GLN A 311 -20.36 -5.30 5.13
N HIS A 312 -19.64 -5.29 6.26
CA HIS A 312 -18.67 -6.34 6.59
C HIS A 312 -19.35 -7.71 6.63
N VAL A 313 -20.50 -7.84 7.32
CA VAL A 313 -21.27 -9.08 7.39
C VAL A 313 -21.79 -9.50 6.02
N GLU A 314 -22.38 -8.58 5.25
CA GLU A 314 -22.92 -8.86 3.91
C GLU A 314 -21.84 -9.39 2.95
N HIS A 315 -20.62 -8.84 3.02
CA HIS A 315 -19.53 -9.25 2.15
C HIS A 315 -18.78 -10.49 2.64
N THR A 316 -18.59 -10.63 3.95
CA THR A 316 -17.72 -11.69 4.51
C THR A 316 -18.47 -12.87 5.09
N GLY A 317 -19.76 -12.72 5.42
CA GLY A 317 -20.49 -13.70 6.22
C GLY A 317 -19.94 -13.84 7.65
N SER A 318 -19.34 -12.77 8.19
CA SER A 318 -18.74 -12.78 9.52
C SER A 318 -19.77 -13.06 10.61
N ARG A 319 -19.67 -14.25 11.24
CA ARG A 319 -20.45 -14.62 12.43
C ARG A 319 -20.20 -13.68 13.61
N TRP A 320 -18.99 -13.15 13.71
CA TRP A 320 -18.64 -12.22 14.78
C TRP A 320 -19.29 -10.84 14.57
N GLY A 321 -19.28 -10.34 13.33
CA GLY A 321 -20.03 -9.15 12.94
C GLY A 321 -21.53 -9.32 13.15
N GLU A 322 -22.11 -10.46 12.79
CA GLU A 322 -23.52 -10.80 13.06
C GLU A 322 -23.83 -10.71 14.55
N LYS A 323 -23.03 -11.34 15.40
CA LYS A 323 -23.19 -11.29 16.86
C LYS A 323 -23.11 -9.87 17.41
N ILE A 324 -22.22 -9.03 16.88
CA ILE A 324 -22.13 -7.62 17.26
C ILE A 324 -23.41 -6.87 16.86
N LEU A 325 -23.96 -7.12 15.68
CA LEU A 325 -25.19 -6.46 15.21
C LEU A 325 -26.43 -6.91 16.01
N GLU A 326 -26.53 -8.20 16.34
CA GLU A 326 -27.63 -8.76 17.13
C GLU A 326 -27.71 -8.14 18.54
N ASP A 327 -26.55 -7.92 19.18
CA ASP A 327 -26.44 -7.33 20.53
C ASP A 327 -25.73 -5.96 20.51
N PHE A 328 -26.00 -5.16 19.48
CA PHE A 328 -25.27 -3.92 19.22
C PHE A 328 -25.31 -2.94 20.41
N ARG A 329 -26.43 -2.89 21.14
CA ARG A 329 -26.59 -2.03 22.33
C ARG A 329 -25.59 -2.37 23.44
N THR A 330 -25.22 -3.64 23.60
CA THR A 330 -24.26 -4.08 24.62
C THR A 330 -22.83 -3.84 24.19
N PHE A 331 -22.55 -3.92 22.89
CA PHE A 331 -21.22 -3.65 22.33
C PHE A 331 -20.93 -2.15 22.17
N LEU A 332 -21.94 -1.32 21.88
CA LEU A 332 -21.77 0.10 21.58
C LEU A 332 -20.92 0.87 22.62
N PRO A 333 -21.14 0.73 23.95
CA PRO A 333 -20.34 1.44 24.95
C PRO A 333 -18.86 0.97 25.01
N LYS A 334 -18.53 -0.13 24.35
CA LYS A 334 -17.17 -0.70 24.26
C LYS A 334 -16.42 -0.23 23.02
N PHE A 335 -17.07 0.48 22.11
CA PHE A 335 -16.37 1.11 21.00
C PHE A 335 -15.69 2.41 21.41
N TRP A 336 -14.50 2.60 20.87
CA TRP A 336 -13.79 3.87 20.84
C TRP A 336 -13.85 4.46 19.44
N VAL A 337 -14.05 5.76 19.34
CA VAL A 337 -13.69 6.56 18.16
C VAL A 337 -12.31 7.12 18.38
N VAL A 338 -11.38 6.81 17.49
CA VAL A 338 -9.99 7.29 17.53
C VAL A 338 -9.82 8.34 16.43
N LYS A 339 -9.40 9.54 16.79
CA LYS A 339 -9.20 10.66 15.84
C LYS A 339 -7.90 11.39 16.13
N SER A 340 -7.41 12.18 15.17
CA SER A 340 -6.34 13.13 15.46
C SER A 340 -6.83 14.25 16.41
N LYS A 341 -5.93 14.77 17.24
CA LYS A 341 -6.20 15.91 18.13
C LYS A 341 -6.61 17.17 17.37
N ALA A 342 -6.07 17.35 16.16
CA ALA A 342 -6.37 18.48 15.29
C ALA A 342 -7.77 18.42 14.64
N ALA A 343 -8.42 17.25 14.63
CA ALA A 343 -9.74 17.09 14.03
C ALA A 343 -10.86 17.32 15.04
N GLU A 344 -11.93 18.00 14.60
CA GLU A 344 -13.16 18.14 15.36
C GLU A 344 -14.05 16.90 15.19
N LEU A 345 -14.54 16.34 16.30
CA LEU A 345 -15.27 15.07 16.30
C LEU A 345 -16.52 15.10 15.41
N GLY A 346 -17.29 16.19 15.51
CA GLY A 346 -18.55 16.35 14.74
C GLY A 346 -18.37 16.49 13.24
N SER A 347 -17.19 16.94 12.77
CA SER A 347 -16.94 17.15 11.33
C SER A 347 -16.37 15.92 10.63
N LEU A 348 -15.93 14.89 11.37
CA LEU A 348 -15.22 13.74 10.79
C LEU A 348 -16.01 13.04 9.67
N ILE A 349 -17.29 12.75 9.90
CA ILE A 349 -18.13 12.07 8.92
C ILE A 349 -18.45 12.96 7.72
N GLU A 350 -18.61 14.27 7.96
CA GLU A 350 -18.85 15.23 6.89
C GLU A 350 -17.61 15.37 5.99
N SER A 351 -16.42 15.48 6.59
CA SER A 351 -15.15 15.53 5.86
C SER A 351 -14.92 14.28 5.00
N LEU A 352 -15.32 13.09 5.49
CA LEU A 352 -15.28 11.88 4.66
C LEU A 352 -16.23 11.95 3.46
N ARG A 353 -17.46 12.44 3.65
CA ARG A 353 -18.43 12.57 2.56
C ARG A 353 -18.02 13.58 1.50
N GLN A 354 -17.17 14.56 1.85
CA GLN A 354 -16.61 15.51 0.89
C GLN A 354 -15.38 14.95 0.15
N ALA A 355 -14.68 13.98 0.75
CA ALA A 355 -13.49 13.35 0.17
C ALA A 355 -13.79 12.13 -0.70
N ALA A 356 -14.97 11.50 -0.51
CA ALA A 356 -15.51 10.42 -1.33
C ALA A 356 -16.39 10.97 -2.45
#